data_AF-A0A0W0VH78-F1
#
_entry.id   AF-A0A0W0VH78-F1
#
_cell.length_a   1.000
_cell.length_b   1.000
_cell.length_c   1.000
_cell.angle_alpha   90.00
_cell.angle_beta   90.00
_cell.angle_gamma   90.00
#
_symmetry.space_group_name_H-M   'P 1'
#
loop_
_entity.id
_entity.type
_entity.pdbx_description
1 polymer ?
#
loop_
_entity_poly.entity_id
_entity_poly.type
_entity_poly.pdbx_seq_one_letter_code
_entity_poly.pdbx_strand_id
1 'polypeptide(L)'
;MKRHLIISLLALIMTACAVKDKQYYQAHPEELQKALMGCPNQSPRYVSCSQLKSIALTFNELASQLQANPQKFGNKILELQQQIAQKKEQLKNNPENKQEIQDALQKKQQELADRLIMVKLFESPER
;
A
#
# COMPACT_ATOMS: atom_id res chain seq x y z
N MET A 1 36.68 -18.29 16.91
CA MET A 1 36.00 -17.21 16.15
C MET A 1 34.96 -17.70 15.14
N LYS A 2 35.15 -18.80 14.39
CA LYS A 2 34.11 -19.36 13.46
C LYS A 2 32.82 -19.84 14.14
N ARG A 3 32.90 -20.24 15.42
CA ARG A 3 31.77 -20.79 16.19
C ARG A 3 30.70 -19.74 16.54
N HIS A 4 31.07 -18.47 16.65
CA HIS A 4 30.12 -17.36 16.89
C HIS A 4 29.45 -16.88 15.59
N LEU A 5 30.11 -17.02 14.43
CA LEU A 5 29.52 -16.73 13.13
C LEU A 5 28.32 -17.64 12.82
N ILE A 6 28.40 -18.92 13.19
CA ILE A 6 27.30 -19.88 13.00
C ILE A 6 26.10 -19.54 13.91
N ILE A 7 26.35 -19.06 15.12
CA ILE A 7 25.29 -18.70 16.09
C ILE A 7 24.58 -17.41 15.66
N SER A 8 25.31 -16.42 15.14
CA SER A 8 24.68 -15.20 14.60
C SER A 8 23.86 -15.45 13.33
N LEU A 9 24.25 -16.44 12.50
CA LEU A 9 23.50 -16.79 11.29
C LEU A 9 22.15 -17.47 11.62
N LEU A 10 22.07 -18.25 12.69
CA LEU A 10 20.82 -18.89 13.14
C LEU A 10 19.80 -17.88 13.69
N ALA A 11 20.26 -16.80 14.33
CA ALA A 11 19.37 -15.80 14.92
C ALA A 11 18.63 -14.95 13.88
N LEU A 12 19.15 -14.84 12.64
CA LEU A 12 18.54 -14.04 11.58
C LEU A 12 17.27 -14.66 10.98
N ILE A 13 17.07 -15.97 11.14
CA ILE A 13 15.98 -16.71 10.49
C ILE A 13 14.62 -16.49 11.18
N MET A 14 14.60 -15.98 12.43
CA MET A 14 13.36 -15.88 13.22
C MET A 14 12.52 -14.61 13.02
N THR A 15 12.85 -13.74 12.06
CA THR A 15 12.11 -12.46 11.84
C THR A 15 11.14 -12.48 10.66
N ALA A 16 10.90 -13.62 10.01
CA ALA A 16 10.16 -13.66 8.73
C ALA A 16 8.62 -13.68 8.84
N CYS A 17 8.02 -13.44 10.01
CA CYS A 17 6.55 -13.31 10.11
C CYS A 17 6.11 -11.91 9.64
N ALA A 18 5.82 -11.77 8.35
CA ALA A 18 5.14 -10.58 7.85
C ALA A 18 3.72 -10.51 8.42
N VAL A 19 3.39 -9.40 9.09
CA VAL A 19 2.05 -9.15 9.60
C VAL A 19 1.10 -8.97 8.41
N LYS A 20 0.04 -9.78 8.33
CA LYS A 20 -1.01 -9.66 7.30
C LYS A 20 -1.99 -8.52 7.66
N ASP A 21 -1.51 -7.30 7.55
CA ASP A 21 -2.27 -6.06 7.78
C ASP A 21 -2.91 -5.51 6.49
N LYS A 22 -3.48 -4.30 6.56
CA LYS A 22 -4.09 -3.63 5.40
C LYS A 22 -3.11 -3.50 4.23
N GLN A 23 -1.87 -3.11 4.51
CA GLN A 23 -0.84 -2.87 3.49
C GLN A 23 -0.42 -4.16 2.81
N TYR A 24 -0.34 -5.26 3.57
CA TYR A 24 -0.10 -6.59 3.01
C TYR A 24 -1.14 -6.94 1.94
N TYR A 25 -2.44 -6.84 2.26
CA TYR A 25 -3.51 -7.20 1.31
C TYR A 25 -3.62 -6.24 0.12
N GLN A 26 -3.24 -4.96 0.26
CA GLN A 26 -3.15 -4.03 -0.87
C GLN A 26 -2.11 -4.48 -1.91
N ALA A 27 -1.00 -5.06 -1.46
CA ALA A 27 0.10 -5.49 -2.33
C ALA A 27 -0.01 -6.95 -2.81
N HIS A 28 -0.96 -7.74 -2.29
CA HIS A 28 -1.08 -9.18 -2.57
C HIS A 28 -2.54 -9.52 -2.94
N PRO A 29 -2.95 -9.29 -4.20
CA PRO A 29 -4.35 -9.45 -4.62
C PRO A 29 -4.88 -10.88 -4.46
N GLU A 30 -4.05 -11.91 -4.65
CA GLU A 30 -4.45 -13.30 -4.43
C GLU A 30 -4.78 -13.58 -2.95
N GLU A 31 -3.94 -13.08 -2.05
CA GLU A 31 -4.15 -13.23 -0.60
C GLU A 31 -5.38 -12.45 -0.13
N LEU A 32 -5.63 -11.29 -0.75
CA LEU A 32 -6.87 -10.53 -0.54
C LEU A 32 -8.09 -11.33 -0.99
N GLN A 33 -8.04 -11.95 -2.17
CA GLN A 33 -9.13 -12.78 -2.68
C GLN A 33 -9.39 -13.99 -1.77
N LYS A 34 -8.32 -14.70 -1.35
CA LYS A 34 -8.42 -15.83 -0.40
C LYS A 34 -9.04 -15.39 0.93
N ALA A 35 -8.60 -14.26 1.48
CA ALA A 35 -9.15 -13.72 2.73
C ALA A 35 -10.63 -13.31 2.60
N LEU A 36 -11.03 -12.76 1.46
CA LEU A 36 -12.43 -12.43 1.18
C LEU A 36 -13.32 -13.67 1.06
N MET A 37 -12.84 -14.76 0.46
CA MET A 37 -13.59 -16.03 0.38
C MET A 37 -13.84 -16.65 1.76
N GLY A 38 -12.97 -16.39 2.73
CA GLY A 38 -13.14 -16.82 4.12
C GLY A 38 -14.14 -15.98 4.93
N CYS A 39 -14.56 -14.81 4.43
CA CYS A 39 -15.45 -13.91 5.18
C CYS A 39 -16.93 -14.38 5.15
N PRO A 40 -17.69 -14.21 6.25
CA PRO A 40 -17.28 -13.62 7.53
C PRO A 40 -16.65 -14.61 8.52
N ASN A 41 -16.68 -15.91 8.23
CA ASN A 41 -16.37 -16.99 9.19
C ASN A 41 -14.88 -17.09 9.57
N GLN A 42 -13.99 -16.57 8.73
CA GLN A 42 -12.53 -16.67 8.87
C GLN A 42 -11.86 -15.31 8.60
N SER A 43 -12.27 -14.27 9.33
CA SER A 43 -11.62 -12.96 9.23
C SER A 43 -10.17 -13.01 9.74
N PRO A 44 -9.20 -12.39 9.03
CA PRO A 44 -7.84 -12.23 9.53
C PRO A 44 -7.81 -11.45 10.87
N ARG A 45 -6.80 -11.74 11.70
CA ARG A 45 -6.67 -11.18 13.06
C ARG A 45 -6.58 -9.65 13.11
N TYR A 46 -5.98 -9.02 12.09
CA TYR A 46 -5.64 -7.59 12.10
C TYR A 46 -6.44 -6.76 11.08
N VAL A 47 -7.32 -7.39 10.31
CA VAL A 47 -8.09 -6.72 9.25
C VAL A 47 -9.49 -7.33 9.22
N SER A 48 -10.51 -6.48 9.34
CA SER A 48 -11.91 -6.90 9.24
C SER A 48 -12.32 -7.19 7.80
N CYS A 49 -13.34 -8.04 7.62
CA CYS A 49 -13.96 -8.27 6.32
C CYS A 49 -14.46 -6.99 5.63
N SER A 50 -14.90 -5.99 6.40
CA SER A 50 -15.29 -4.67 5.85
C SER A 50 -14.09 -3.93 5.23
N GLN A 51 -12.93 -3.99 5.89
CA GLN A 51 -11.69 -3.41 5.38
C GLN A 51 -11.18 -4.18 4.17
N LEU A 52 -11.21 -5.52 4.19
CA LEU A 52 -10.86 -6.34 3.02
C LEU A 52 -11.74 -5.98 1.81
N LYS A 53 -13.06 -5.85 2.01
CA LYS A 53 -13.97 -5.44 0.95
C LYS A 53 -13.63 -4.05 0.41
N SER A 54 -13.32 -3.11 1.28
CA SER A 54 -12.89 -1.77 0.87
C SER A 54 -11.61 -1.82 0.04
N ILE A 55 -10.62 -2.64 0.42
CA ILE A 55 -9.39 -2.81 -0.35
C ILE A 55 -9.69 -3.35 -1.75
N ALA A 56 -10.53 -4.39 -1.85
CA ALA A 56 -10.88 -4.99 -3.14
C ALA A 56 -11.66 -4.04 -4.06
N LEU A 57 -12.54 -3.20 -3.51
CA LEU A 57 -13.25 -2.17 -4.29
C LEU A 57 -12.26 -1.14 -4.86
N THR A 58 -11.35 -0.63 -4.04
CA THR A 58 -10.30 0.30 -4.50
C THR A 58 -9.40 -0.35 -5.54
N PHE A 59 -9.00 -1.61 -5.33
CA PHE A 59 -8.22 -2.36 -6.30
C PHE A 59 -8.91 -2.43 -7.66
N ASN A 60 -10.18 -2.84 -7.68
CA ASN A 60 -10.97 -2.98 -8.92
C ASN A 60 -11.15 -1.64 -9.63
N GLU A 61 -11.40 -0.57 -8.87
CA GLU A 61 -11.52 0.78 -9.43
C GLU A 61 -10.21 1.22 -10.09
N LEU A 62 -9.08 1.07 -9.39
CA LEU A 62 -7.78 1.50 -9.92
C LEU A 62 -7.34 0.63 -11.10
N ALA A 63 -7.57 -0.68 -11.05
CA ALA A 63 -7.31 -1.59 -12.16
C ALA A 63 -8.15 -1.21 -13.39
N SER A 64 -9.44 -0.89 -13.19
CA SER A 64 -10.32 -0.42 -14.27
C SER A 64 -9.83 0.90 -14.88
N GLN A 65 -9.43 1.87 -14.05
CA GLN A 65 -8.87 3.14 -14.53
C GLN A 65 -7.57 2.92 -15.33
N LEU A 66 -6.68 2.06 -14.83
CA LEU A 66 -5.40 1.75 -15.48
C LEU A 66 -5.64 1.08 -16.83
N GLN A 67 -6.50 0.08 -16.90
CA GLN A 67 -6.83 -0.62 -18.15
C GLN A 67 -7.53 0.27 -19.17
N ALA A 68 -8.47 1.13 -18.72
CA ALA A 68 -9.23 2.00 -19.60
C ALA A 68 -8.37 3.09 -20.24
N ASN A 69 -7.43 3.68 -19.49
CA ASN A 69 -6.54 4.72 -20.02
C ASN A 69 -5.22 4.79 -19.22
N PRO A 70 -4.19 4.04 -19.63
CA PRO A 70 -2.90 4.02 -18.94
C PRO A 70 -2.21 5.38 -18.89
N GLN A 71 -2.32 6.20 -19.96
CA GLN A 71 -1.69 7.53 -20.01
C GLN A 71 -2.33 8.47 -18.99
N LYS A 72 -3.67 8.49 -18.91
CA LYS A 72 -4.41 9.28 -17.92
C LYS A 72 -4.10 8.81 -16.50
N PHE A 73 -3.95 7.50 -16.30
CA PHE A 73 -3.53 6.94 -15.02
C PHE A 73 -2.13 7.42 -14.61
N GLY A 74 -1.17 7.36 -15.53
CA GLY A 74 0.19 7.88 -15.33
C GLY A 74 0.21 9.38 -15.06
N ASN A 75 -0.56 10.18 -15.80
CA ASN A 75 -0.70 11.62 -15.55
C ASN A 75 -1.21 11.92 -14.13
N LYS A 76 -2.12 11.09 -13.62
CA LYS A 76 -2.61 11.24 -12.24
C LYS A 76 -1.53 10.98 -11.19
N ILE A 77 -0.64 10.02 -11.44
CA ILE A 77 0.53 9.77 -10.58
C ILE A 77 1.44 11.00 -10.54
N LEU A 78 1.74 11.59 -11.69
CA LEU A 78 2.56 12.81 -11.79
C LEU A 78 1.90 13.99 -11.06
N GLU A 79 0.59 14.17 -11.23
CA GLU A 79 -0.20 15.19 -10.53
C GLU A 79 -0.13 15.02 -9.01
N LEU A 80 -0.27 13.79 -8.51
CA LEU A 80 -0.16 13.49 -7.07
C LEU A 80 1.23 13.79 -6.53
N GLN A 81 2.30 13.43 -7.26
CA GLN A 81 3.67 13.73 -6.88
C GLN A 81 3.91 15.24 -6.79
N GLN A 82 3.42 16.01 -7.76
CA GLN A 82 3.49 17.47 -7.74
C GLN A 82 2.74 18.06 -6.53
N GLN A 83 1.52 17.61 -6.27
CA GLN A 83 0.71 18.09 -5.14
C GLN A 83 1.35 17.73 -3.79
N ILE A 84 1.97 16.56 -3.67
CA ILE A 84 2.73 16.15 -2.48
C ILE A 84 3.92 17.09 -2.27
N ALA A 85 4.67 17.42 -3.32
CA ALA A 85 5.80 18.35 -3.23
C ALA A 85 5.34 19.74 -2.77
N GLN A 86 4.27 20.28 -3.37
CA GLN A 86 3.68 21.56 -2.98
C GLN A 86 3.21 21.56 -1.52
N LYS A 87 2.55 20.48 -1.07
CA LYS A 87 2.08 20.38 0.33
C LYS A 87 3.24 20.28 1.32
N LYS A 88 4.32 19.57 0.97
CA LYS A 88 5.55 19.52 1.79
C LYS A 88 6.20 20.90 1.91
N GLU A 89 6.16 21.71 0.85
CA GLU A 89 6.64 23.09 0.89
C GLU A 89 5.74 23.98 1.76
N GLN A 90 4.42 23.89 1.58
CA GLN A 90 3.45 24.62 2.41
C GLN A 90 3.60 24.32 3.90
N LEU A 91 3.91 23.06 4.26
CA LEU A 91 4.13 22.64 5.65
C LEU A 91 5.36 23.32 6.28
N LYS A 92 6.40 23.61 5.48
CA LYS A 92 7.60 24.33 5.94
C LYS A 92 7.31 25.81 6.16
N ASN A 93 6.44 26.39 5.33
CA ASN A 93 6.22 27.83 5.28
C ASN A 93 5.01 28.31 6.13
N ASN A 94 4.08 27.41 6.51
CA ASN A 94 2.85 27.76 7.23
C ASN A 94 2.62 26.82 8.43
N PRO A 95 3.24 27.07 9.59
CA PRO A 95 3.13 26.20 10.77
C PRO A 95 1.73 26.23 11.42
N GLU A 96 0.91 27.21 11.08
CA GLU A 96 -0.42 27.46 11.67
C GLU A 96 -1.45 26.41 11.23
N ASN A 97 -1.33 25.92 9.99
CA ASN A 97 -2.22 24.91 9.39
C ASN A 97 -1.57 23.53 9.32
N LYS A 98 -0.58 23.27 10.19
CA LYS A 98 0.28 22.09 10.12
C LYS A 98 -0.51 20.77 10.10
N GLN A 99 -1.51 20.64 10.97
CA GLN A 99 -2.29 19.40 11.08
C GLN A 99 -3.11 19.13 9.82
N GLU A 100 -3.84 20.14 9.33
CA GLU A 100 -4.66 20.00 8.11
C GLU A 100 -3.78 19.67 6.89
N ILE A 101 -2.63 20.33 6.77
CA ILE A 101 -1.66 20.07 5.69
C ILE A 101 -1.11 18.65 5.80
N GLN A 102 -0.83 18.16 7.02
CA GLN A 102 -0.36 16.79 7.26
C GLN A 102 -1.42 15.74 6.89
N ASP A 103 -2.68 15.95 7.29
CA ASP A 103 -3.77 15.02 6.96
C ASP A 103 -4.00 14.96 5.44
N ALA A 104 -4.00 16.11 4.78
CA ALA A 104 -4.11 16.19 3.33
C ALA A 104 -2.92 15.54 2.62
N LEU A 105 -1.71 15.71 3.14
CA LEU A 105 -0.49 15.10 2.63
C LEU A 105 -0.55 13.58 2.75
N GLN A 106 -0.94 13.06 3.92
CA GLN A 106 -1.07 11.62 4.15
C GLN A 106 -2.07 10.98 3.20
N LYS A 107 -3.24 11.61 2.98
CA LYS A 107 -4.24 11.13 2.01
C LYS A 107 -3.65 11.03 0.59
N LYS A 108 -2.93 12.04 0.14
CA LYS A 108 -2.30 12.04 -1.20
C LYS A 108 -1.19 11.00 -1.31
N GLN A 109 -0.40 10.81 -0.26
CA GLN A 109 0.64 9.79 -0.22
C GLN A 109 0.04 8.38 -0.28
N GLN A 110 -1.09 8.15 0.40
CA GLN A 110 -1.81 6.89 0.30
C GLN A 110 -2.35 6.67 -1.11
N GLU A 111 -3.00 7.67 -1.72
CA GLU A 111 -3.50 7.54 -3.10
C GLU A 111 -2.36 7.25 -4.10
N LEU A 112 -1.23 7.94 -3.95
CA LEU A 112 -0.04 7.69 -4.76
C LEU A 112 0.48 6.26 -4.58
N ALA A 113 0.57 5.78 -3.34
CA ALA A 113 1.02 4.43 -3.04
C ALA A 113 0.09 3.38 -3.67
N ASP A 114 -1.24 3.54 -3.53
CA ASP A 114 -2.22 2.61 -4.08
C ASP A 114 -2.11 2.54 -5.62
N ARG A 115 -1.92 3.68 -6.29
CA ARG A 115 -1.72 3.72 -7.75
C ARG A 115 -0.41 3.06 -8.19
N LEU A 116 0.68 3.29 -7.47
CA LEU A 116 1.98 2.69 -7.77
C LEU A 116 1.99 1.18 -7.55
N ILE A 117 1.25 0.69 -6.55
CA ILE A 117 1.05 -0.76 -6.37
C ILE A 117 0.36 -1.34 -7.60
N MET A 118 -0.65 -0.67 -8.18
CA MET A 118 -1.30 -1.17 -9.40
C MET A 118 -0.34 -1.25 -10.57
N VAL A 119 0.45 -0.19 -10.81
CA VAL A 119 1.47 -0.22 -11.86
C VAL A 119 2.42 -1.40 -11.66
N LYS A 120 2.95 -1.56 -10.44
CA LYS A 120 3.86 -2.66 -10.12
C LYS A 120 3.26 -4.04 -10.39
N LEU A 121 2.01 -4.26 -10.03
CA LEU A 121 1.32 -5.54 -10.23
C LEU A 121 1.05 -5.83 -11.72
N PHE A 122 0.72 -4.80 -12.51
CA PHE A 122 0.47 -4.96 -13.94
C PHE A 122 1.75 -5.09 -14.77
N GLU A 123 2.84 -4.45 -14.36
CA GLU A 123 4.16 -4.57 -14.99
C GLU A 123 4.87 -5.87 -14.61
N SER A 124 4.47 -6.53 -13.53
CA SER A 124 5.07 -7.78 -13.05
C SER A 124 4.01 -8.66 -12.36
N PRO A 125 3.16 -9.35 -13.13
CA PRO A 125 2.11 -10.22 -12.59
C PRO A 125 2.66 -11.48 -11.91
N GLU A 126 3.96 -11.77 -12.05
CA GLU A 126 4.60 -12.94 -11.46
C GLU A 126 5.23 -12.65 -10.10
N ARG A 127 4.69 -13.28 -9.06
CA ARG A 127 5.44 -14.08 -8.07
C ARG A 127 4.58 -15.20 -7.51
#